data_AF-A0A1T5CFP2-F1
#
_entry.id   AF-A0A1T5CFP2-F1
#
_cell.length_a   1.000
_cell.length_b   1.000
_cell.length_c   1.000
_cell.angle_alpha   90.00
_cell.angle_beta   90.00
_cell.angle_gamma   90.00
#
_symmetry.space_group_name_H-M   'P 1'
#
loop_
_entity.id
_entity.type
_entity.pdbx_description
1 polymer ?
#
loop_
_entity_poly.entity_id
_entity_poly.type
_entity_poly.pdbx_seq_one_letter_code
_entity_poly.pdbx_strand_id
1 'polypeptide(L)'
;MRLYGIDAPEMPGACRPGRQCTPGDPYESRDHLSGLTAGRSVQCEKVDTDRYGRAIVRCSADGVDLSCQMVRDGFAVERYGRLEC
;
A
#
# COMPACT_ATOMS: atom_id res chain seq x y z
N MET A 1 -8.54 -4.13 -4.52
CA MET A 1 -7.47 -3.38 -5.22
C MET A 1 -6.19 -3.42 -4.38
N ARG A 2 -5.05 -3.05 -4.95
CA ARG A 2 -3.76 -2.91 -4.25
C ARG A 2 -3.10 -1.59 -4.63
N LEU A 3 -2.46 -0.93 -3.68
CA LEU A 3 -1.61 0.22 -3.98
C LEU A 3 -0.43 -0.21 -4.87
N TYR A 4 -0.11 0.64 -5.84
CA TYR A 4 0.95 0.42 -6.81
C TYR A 4 2.32 0.46 -6.15
N GLY A 5 3.20 -0.44 -6.55
CA GLY A 5 4.63 -0.36 -6.22
C GLY A 5 5.00 -0.57 -4.76
N ILE A 6 4.08 -1.05 -3.90
CA ILE A 6 4.37 -1.28 -2.49
C ILE A 6 3.91 -2.66 -1.97
N ASP A 7 4.56 -3.11 -0.91
CA ASP A 7 4.10 -4.20 -0.06
C ASP A 7 4.09 -3.70 1.40
N ALA A 8 3.01 -3.95 2.12
CA ALA A 8 2.82 -3.56 3.52
C ALA A 8 2.90 -4.81 4.42
N PRO A 9 3.20 -4.66 5.72
CA PRO A 9 3.12 -5.77 6.68
C PRO A 9 1.73 -6.42 6.64
N GLU A 10 1.71 -7.75 6.63
CA GLU A 10 0.46 -8.50 6.53
C GLU A 10 -0.14 -8.73 7.92
N MET A 11 -1.47 -8.67 8.02
CA MET A 11 -2.20 -8.95 9.27
C MET A 11 -1.84 -10.34 9.81
N PRO A 12 -1.94 -10.57 11.14
CA PRO A 12 -1.66 -11.87 11.73
C PRO A 12 -2.44 -13.00 11.04
N GLY A 13 -1.72 -14.06 10.64
CA GLY A 13 -2.28 -15.21 9.92
C GLY A 13 -2.44 -15.04 8.40
N ALA A 14 -2.25 -13.85 7.84
CA ALA A 14 -2.26 -13.64 6.39
C ALA A 14 -0.93 -13.99 5.73
N CYS A 15 0.17 -13.89 6.48
CA CYS A 15 1.50 -14.30 6.01
C CYS A 15 1.57 -15.82 5.81
N ARG A 16 1.74 -16.23 4.55
CA ARG A 16 1.80 -17.65 4.17
C ARG A 16 3.05 -18.33 4.73
N PRO A 17 2.94 -19.56 5.26
CA PRO A 17 4.10 -20.35 5.66
C PRO A 17 5.15 -20.45 4.55
N GLY A 18 6.42 -20.23 4.88
CA GLY A 18 7.54 -20.27 3.93
C GLY A 18 7.73 -19.00 3.08
N ARG A 19 6.89 -17.96 3.25
CA ARG A 19 7.11 -16.64 2.62
C ARG A 19 7.80 -15.70 3.61
N GLN A 20 8.79 -14.94 3.12
CA GLN A 20 9.28 -13.77 3.83
C GLN A 20 8.32 -12.60 3.58
N CYS A 21 7.46 -12.32 4.55
CA CYS A 21 6.54 -11.18 4.49
C CYS A 21 7.26 -9.88 4.84
N THR A 22 6.65 -8.77 4.44
CA THR A 22 7.18 -7.44 4.74
C THR A 22 7.20 -7.23 6.25
N PRO A 23 8.35 -6.84 6.84
CA PRO A 23 8.47 -6.60 8.28
C PRO A 23 7.75 -5.30 8.67
N GLY A 24 7.29 -5.22 9.92
CA GLY A 24 6.62 -4.05 10.49
C GLY A 24 5.35 -4.44 11.25
N ASP A 25 4.71 -3.46 11.89
CA ASP A 25 3.42 -3.66 12.56
C ASP A 25 2.27 -3.50 11.55
N PRO A 26 1.48 -4.56 11.29
CA PRO A 26 0.37 -4.48 10.33
C PRO A 26 -0.80 -3.62 10.81
N TYR A 27 -1.00 -3.48 12.12
CA TYR A 27 -2.03 -2.61 12.68
C TYR A 27 -1.63 -1.14 12.49
N GLU A 28 -0.39 -0.77 12.80
CA GLU A 28 0.08 0.59 12.60
C GLU A 28 0.11 0.96 11.11
N SER A 29 0.55 0.05 10.23
CA SER A 29 0.53 0.28 8.78
C SER A 29 -0.89 0.55 8.25
N ARG A 30 -1.87 -0.26 8.68
CA ARG A 30 -3.28 -0.06 8.34
C ARG A 30 -3.79 1.27 8.87
N ASP A 31 -3.53 1.57 10.14
CA ASP A 31 -4.07 2.74 10.82
C ASP A 31 -3.43 4.03 10.28
N HIS A 32 -2.16 3.98 9.87
CA HIS A 32 -1.50 5.07 9.17
C HIS A 32 -2.16 5.35 7.82
N LEU A 33 -2.39 4.33 6.98
CA LEU A 33 -3.13 4.51 5.71
C LEU A 33 -4.54 5.06 5.94
N SER A 34 -5.22 4.59 6.99
CA SER A 34 -6.52 5.13 7.39
C SER A 34 -6.42 6.61 7.77
N GLY A 35 -5.38 7.02 8.51
CA GLY A 35 -5.13 8.42 8.85
C GLY A 35 -4.78 9.27 7.63
N LEU A 36 -4.06 8.72 6.65
CA LEU A 36 -3.76 9.41 5.39
C LEU A 36 -5.01 9.70 4.54
N THR A 37 -6.08 8.93 4.71
CA THR A 37 -7.30 9.02 3.89
C THR A 37 -8.49 9.63 4.63
N ALA A 38 -8.46 9.65 5.96
CA ALA A 38 -9.55 10.14 6.79
C ALA A 38 -9.88 11.61 6.51
N GLY A 39 -11.13 11.88 6.09
CA GLY A 39 -11.63 13.23 5.82
C GLY A 39 -11.07 13.89 4.57
N ARG A 40 -10.34 13.16 3.71
CA ARG A 40 -9.70 13.68 2.49
C ARG A 40 -10.37 13.15 1.23
N SER A 41 -10.22 13.88 0.12
CA SER A 41 -10.68 13.41 -1.18
C SER A 41 -9.66 12.42 -1.75
N VAL A 42 -10.06 11.15 -1.88
CA VAL A 42 -9.19 10.09 -2.42
C VAL A 42 -9.51 9.85 -3.88
N GLN A 43 -8.50 9.97 -4.74
CA GLN A 43 -8.59 9.68 -6.17
C GLN A 43 -7.68 8.50 -6.49
N CYS A 44 -8.23 7.49 -7.16
CA CYS A 44 -7.49 6.29 -7.52
C CYS A 44 -7.61 6.01 -9.03
N GLU A 45 -6.47 5.78 -9.67
CA GLU A 45 -6.38 5.39 -11.06
C GLU A 45 -5.85 3.96 -11.17
N LYS A 46 -6.53 3.14 -11.97
CA LYS A 46 -6.09 1.77 -12.24
C LYS A 46 -4.90 1.80 -13.18
N VAL A 47 -3.79 1.22 -12.73
CA VAL A 47 -2.56 1.07 -13.51
C VAL A 47 -2.51 -0.30 -14.18
N ASP A 48 -2.95 -1.35 -13.47
CA ASP A 48 -2.87 -2.72 -13.97
C ASP A 48 -3.86 -3.65 -13.23
N THR A 49 -3.83 -4.94 -13.53
CA THR A 49 -4.53 -6.00 -12.81
C THR A 49 -3.52 -7.11 -12.47
N ASP A 50 -3.40 -7.46 -11.19
CA ASP A 50 -2.51 -8.55 -10.80
C ASP A 50 -3.03 -9.92 -11.27
N ARG A 51 -2.18 -10.95 -11.20
CA ARG A 51 -2.52 -12.33 -11.61
C ARG A 51 -3.70 -12.96 -10.87
N TYR A 52 -4.16 -12.35 -9.77
CA TYR A 52 -5.31 -12.79 -8.99
C TYR A 52 -6.58 -11.99 -9.33
N GLY A 53 -6.54 -11.15 -10.37
CA GLY A 53 -7.66 -10.35 -10.82
C GLY A 53 -7.87 -9.06 -10.01
N ARG A 54 -6.94 -8.68 -9.11
CA ARG A 54 -7.08 -7.46 -8.30
C ARG A 54 -6.53 -6.26 -9.06
N ALA A 55 -7.30 -5.18 -9.12
CA ALA A 55 -6.81 -3.91 -9.67
C ALA A 55 -5.60 -3.40 -8.87
N ILE A 56 -4.50 -3.07 -9.57
CA ILE A 56 -3.37 -2.32 -9.05
C ILE A 56 -3.64 -0.85 -9.34
N VAL A 57 -3.62 -0.01 -8.31
CA VAL A 57 -4.05 1.39 -8.39
C VAL A 57 -2.98 2.33 -7.83
N ARG A 58 -2.81 3.49 -8.47
CA ARG A 58 -2.18 4.65 -7.83
C ARG A 58 -3.28 5.48 -7.20
N CYS A 59 -3.16 5.78 -5.92
CA CYS A 59 -4.13 6.57 -5.20
C CYS A 59 -3.46 7.78 -4.58
N SER A 60 -4.14 8.92 -4.61
CA SER A 60 -3.74 10.13 -3.91
C SER A 60 -4.85 10.60 -2.96
N ALA A 61 -4.45 11.19 -1.83
CA ALA A 61 -5.34 11.92 -0.94
C ALA A 61 -4.94 13.40 -0.94
N ASP A 62 -5.84 14.28 -1.39
CA ASP A 62 -5.57 15.72 -1.57
C ASP A 62 -4.26 16.02 -2.34
N GLY A 63 -3.97 15.19 -3.35
CA GLY A 63 -2.77 15.34 -4.21
C GLY A 63 -1.50 14.63 -3.69
N VAL A 64 -1.53 14.02 -2.51
CA VAL A 64 -0.40 13.24 -1.95
C VAL A 64 -0.53 11.77 -2.36
N ASP A 65 0.45 11.21 -3.07
CA ASP A 65 0.46 9.78 -3.42
C ASP A 65 0.60 8.91 -2.15
N LEU A 66 -0.39 8.03 -1.96
CA LEU A 66 -0.48 7.18 -0.76
C LEU A 66 0.63 6.13 -0.73
N SER A 67 1.06 5.61 -1.87
CA SER A 67 2.11 4.59 -1.94
C SER A 67 3.46 5.19 -1.56
N CYS A 68 3.74 6.38 -2.08
CA CYS A 68 4.90 7.19 -1.69
C CYS A 68 4.92 7.50 -0.20
N GLN A 69 3.78 7.95 0.34
CA GLN A 69 3.71 8.34 1.75
C GLN A 69 3.86 7.14 2.68
N MET A 70 3.25 5.99 2.34
CA MET A 70 3.41 4.74 3.11
C MET A 70 4.87 4.28 3.18
N VAL A 71 5.63 4.40 2.09
CA VAL A 71 7.07 4.04 2.09
C VAL A 71 7.89 5.07 2.84
N ARG A 72 7.64 6.37 2.61
CA ARG A 72 8.34 7.48 3.27
C ARG A 72 8.21 7.41 4.79
N ASP A 73 7.02 7.05 5.27
CA ASP A 73 6.71 7.00 6.70
C ASP A 73 7.05 5.63 7.34
N GLY A 74 7.58 4.68 6.55
CA GLY A 74 8.07 3.39 7.05
C GLY A 74 7.00 2.31 7.26
N PHE A 75 5.79 2.51 6.72
CA PHE A 75 4.65 1.60 6.87
C PHE A 75 4.49 0.63 5.69
N ALA A 76 5.30 0.77 4.65
CA ALA A 76 5.40 -0.16 3.54
C ALA A 76 6.81 -0.13 2.94
N VAL A 77 7.12 -1.11 2.09
CA VAL A 77 8.37 -1.15 1.31
C VAL A 77 8.05 -1.08 -0.17
N GLU A 78 8.90 -0.40 -0.94
CA GLU A 78 8.80 -0.40 -2.39
C GLU A 78 9.02 -1.82 -2.94
N ARG A 79 8.08 -2.30 -3.75
CA ARG A 79 8.09 -3.65 -4.33
C ARG A 79 7.25 -3.70 -5.60
N TYR A 80 7.67 -4.52 -6.56
CA TYR A 80 6.92 -4.84 -7.80
C TYR A 80 6.74 -3.68 -8.79
N GLY A 81 7.21 -2.48 -8.50
CA GLY A 81 7.15 -1.30 -9.37
C GLY A 81 8.09 -0.22 -8.86
N ARG A 82 8.27 0.84 -9.66
CA ARG A 82 9.06 2.01 -9.29
C ARG A 82 8.14 3.14 -8.87
N LEU A 83 8.30 3.65 -7.66
CA LEU A 83 7.56 4.83 -7.21
C LEU A 83 8.20 6.09 -7.78
N GLU A 84 7.35 7.01 -8.25
CA GLU A 84 7.74 8.35 -8.65
C GLU A 84 7.10 9.33 -7.66
N CYS A 85 7.87 9.60 -6.61
CA CYS A 85 7.62 10.60 -5.59
C CYS A 85 8.60 11.78 -5.84
#